data_AF-A0A4Z0QPF2-F1
#
_entry.id   AF-A0A4Z0QPF2-F1
#
_cell.length_a   1.000
_cell.length_b   1.000
_cell.length_c   1.000
_cell.angle_alpha   90.00
_cell.angle_beta   90.00
_cell.angle_gamma   90.00
#
_symmetry.space_group_name_H-M   'P 1'
#
loop_
_entity.id
_entity.type
_entity.pdbx_description
1 polymer ?
#
loop_
_entity_poly.entity_id
_entity_poly.type
_entity_poly.pdbx_seq_one_letter_code
_entity_poly.pdbx_strand_id
1 'polypeptide(L)' 'MQLKDFGRGARIELSKMAKQLGMRFIGFNPNAQQVSLEFQGKGVTYPLEEFVQQYESVRPTALT' A
#
# COMPACT_ATOMS: atom_id res chain seq x y z
N MET A 1 7.22 5.17 -14.43
CA MET A 1 8.25 4.60 -13.53
C MET A 1 8.42 3.12 -13.84
N GLN A 2 9.62 2.65 -14.15
CA GLN A 2 9.88 1.22 -14.39
C GLN A 2 10.18 0.52 -13.05
N LEU A 3 9.28 -0.35 -12.61
CA LEU A 3 9.38 -1.10 -11.36
C LEU A 3 10.39 -2.26 -11.49
N LYS A 4 11.69 -2.01 -11.34
CA LYS A 4 12.73 -3.07 -11.37
C LYS A 4 13.25 -3.53 -10.00
N ASP A 5 12.77 -2.95 -8.89
CA ASP A 5 13.19 -3.30 -7.52
C ASP A 5 12.02 -3.74 -6.61
N PHE A 6 11.22 -4.72 -7.06
CA PHE A 6 9.97 -5.18 -6.44
C PHE A 6 10.07 -5.77 -5.00
N GLY A 7 11.25 -5.84 -4.40
CA GLY A 7 11.43 -6.45 -3.08
C GLY A 7 11.32 -5.47 -1.91
N ARG A 8 12.43 -4.78 -1.63
CA ARG A 8 12.56 -3.93 -0.43
C ARG A 8 11.96 -2.54 -0.63
N GLY A 9 12.15 -1.93 -1.81
CA GLY A 9 11.61 -0.61 -2.12
C GLY A 9 10.09 -0.59 -2.10
N ALA A 10 9.46 -1.54 -2.77
CA ALA A 10 8.00 -1.67 -2.79
C ALA A 10 7.40 -1.82 -1.38
N ARG A 11 7.95 -2.70 -0.53
CA ARG A 11 7.46 -2.89 0.84
C ARG A 11 7.60 -1.63 1.71
N ILE A 12 8.67 -0.87 1.54
CA ILE A 12 8.87 0.40 2.24
C ILE A 12 7.79 1.41 1.84
N GLU A 13 7.54 1.56 0.54
CA GLU A 13 6.52 2.50 0.06
C GLU A 13 5.10 2.09 0.49
N LEU A 14 4.76 0.80 0.40
CA LEU A 14 3.46 0.30 0.86
C LEU A 14 3.26 0.47 2.36
N SER A 15 4.33 0.30 3.15
CA SER A 15 4.30 0.58 4.59
C SER A 15 4.04 2.06 4.89
N LYS A 16 4.66 2.97 4.14
CA LYS A 16 4.38 4.42 4.26
C LYS A 16 2.95 4.75 3.88
N MET A 17 2.44 4.19 2.78
CA MET A 17 1.05 4.39 2.34
C MET A 17 0.07 3.91 3.40
N ALA A 18 0.29 2.72 3.96
CA ALA A 18 -0.57 2.14 4.99
C ALA A 18 -0.62 3.06 6.22
N LYS A 19 0.53 3.57 6.66
CA LYS A 19 0.62 4.52 7.77
C LYS A 19 -0.17 5.80 7.50
N GLN A 20 -0.10 6.35 6.29
CA GLN A 20 -0.86 7.56 5.91
C GLN A 20 -2.37 7.33 5.91
N LEU A 21 -2.81 6.10 5.62
CA LEU A 21 -4.22 5.68 5.68
C LEU A 21 -4.69 5.24 7.08
N GLY A 22 -3.84 5.34 8.12
CA GLY A 22 -4.18 4.88 9.47
C GLY A 22 -4.24 3.36 9.60
N MET A 23 -3.54 2.63 8.73
CA MET A 23 -3.46 1.18 8.70
C MET A 23 -2.05 0.70 9.07
N ARG A 24 -1.94 -0.53 9.59
CA ARG A 24 -0.65 -1.17 9.88
C ARG A 24 -0.30 -2.14 8.76
N PHE A 25 0.86 -1.96 8.13
CA PHE A 25 1.35 -2.90 7.11
C PHE A 25 1.74 -4.25 7.71
N ILE A 26 1.27 -5.34 7.11
CA ILE A 26 1.63 -6.72 7.49
C ILE A 26 2.55 -7.32 6.44
N GLY A 27 2.22 -7.21 5.15
CA GLY A 27 3.00 -7.85 4.09
C GLY A 27 2.54 -7.50 2.68
N PHE A 28 3.38 -7.86 1.71
CA PHE A 28 3.11 -7.72 0.29
C PHE A 28 3.47 -9.02 -0.43
N ASN A 29 2.51 -9.58 -1.16
CA ASN A 29 2.69 -10.73 -2.04
C ASN A 29 2.83 -10.24 -3.49
N PRO A 30 4.05 -10.24 -4.07
CA PRO A 30 4.28 -9.78 -5.43
C PRO A 30 3.71 -10.73 -6.50
N ASN A 31 3.52 -12.02 -6.19
CA ASN A 31 2.98 -12.97 -7.15
C ASN A 31 1.46 -12.79 -7.32
N ALA A 32 0.77 -12.52 -6.21
CA ALA A 32 -0.68 -12.27 -6.22
C ALA A 32 -1.04 -10.78 -6.36
N GLN A 33 -0.04 -9.88 -6.35
CA GLN A 33 -0.24 -8.43 -6.30
C GLN A 33 -1.20 -8.03 -5.17
N GLN A 34 -0.93 -8.50 -3.96
CA GLN A 34 -1.79 -8.28 -2.79
C GLN A 34 -1.04 -7.68 -1.62
N VAL A 35 -1.70 -6.77 -0.91
CA VAL A 35 -1.22 -6.12 0.31
C VAL A 35 -2.07 -6.55 1.47
N SER A 36 -1.42 -7.05 2.53
CA SER A 36 -2.07 -7.38 3.80
C SER A 36 -1.79 -6.29 4.82
N LEU A 37 -2.85 -5.84 5.49
CA LEU A 37 -2.87 -4.73 6.43
C LEU A 37 -3.68 -5.12 7.66
N GLU A 38 -3.51 -4.37 8.74
CA GLU A 38 -4.43 -4.37 9.86
C GLU A 38 -5.08 -2.99 9.99
N PHE A 39 -6.40 -2.99 10.12
CA PHE A 39 -7.18 -1.79 10.38
C PHE A 39 -8.13 -2.08 11.55
N GLN A 40 -8.06 -1.25 12.60
CA GLN A 40 -8.87 -1.40 13.81
C GLN A 40 -8.81 -2.82 14.43
N GLY A 41 -7.61 -3.42 14.44
CA GLY A 41 -7.40 -4.77 14.99
C GLY A 41 -7.88 -5.92 14.10
N LYS A 42 -8.35 -5.64 12.87
CA LYS A 42 -8.75 -6.66 11.90
C LYS A 42 -7.74 -6.76 10.76
N GLY A 43 -7.28 -7.97 10.47
CA GLY A 43 -6.47 -8.26 9.30
C GLY A 43 -7.31 -8.19 8.02
N VAL A 44 -6.88 -7.40 7.06
CA VAL A 44 -7.51 -7.23 5.74
C VAL A 44 -6.48 -7.40 4.65
N THR A 45 -6.89 -7.92 3.51
CA THR A 45 -6.02 -8.06 2.33
C THR A 45 -6.72 -7.46 1.13
N TYR A 46 -6.02 -6.58 0.43
CA TYR A 46 -6.51 -5.91 -0.77
C TYR A 46 -5.64 -6.27 -1.98
N PRO A 47 -6.22 -6.25 -3.19
CA PRO A 47 -5.43 -6.05 -4.40
C PRO A 47 -4.57 -4.80 -4.26
N LEU A 48 -3.33 -4.88 -4.74
CA LEU A 48 -2.36 -3.79 -4.68
C LEU A 48 -2.92 -2.52 -5.33
N GLU A 49 -3.59 -2.67 -6.47
CA GLU A 49 -4.14 -1.55 -7.23
C GLU A 49 -5.21 -0.79 -6.42
N GLU A 50 -6.17 -1.49 -5.81
CA GLU A 50 -7.21 -0.86 -4.98
C GLU A 50 -6.62 -0.11 -3.80
N PHE A 51 -5.60 -0.70 -3.16
CA PHE A 51 -4.90 -0.05 -2.06
C PHE A 51 -4.20 1.25 -2.49
N VAL A 52 -3.54 1.24 -3.65
CA VAL A 52 -2.88 2.44 -4.21
C VAL A 52 -3.92 3.50 -4.59
N GLN A 53 -5.03 3.12 -5.22
CA GLN A 53 -6.11 4.05 -5.56
C GLN A 53 -6.71 4.70 -4.32
N GLN A 54 -6.92 3.93 -3.24
CA GLN A 54 -7.41 4.46 -1.96
C GLN A 54 -6.41 5.44 -1.34
N TYR A 55 -5.12 5.16 -1.46
CA TYR A 55 -4.08 6.07 -1.00
C TYR A 55 -4.07 7.39 -1.79
N GLU A 56 -4.20 7.30 -3.12
CA GLU A 56 -4.23 8.46 -4.00
C GLU A 56 -5.49 9.31 -3.81
N SER A 57 -6.64 8.71 -3.51
CA SER A 57 -7.88 9.44 -3.26
C SER A 57 -7.89 10.24 -1.96
N VAL A 58 -7.13 9.79 -0.95
CA VAL A 58 -7.00 10.47 0.34
C VAL A 58 -5.92 11.55 0.31
N ARG A 59 -4.93 11.46 -0.60
CA ARG A 59 -4.04 12.59 -0.86
C ARG A 59 -4.83 13.67 -1.60
N PRO A 60 -4.97 14.89 -1.04
CA PRO A 60 -5.29 16.02 -1.89
C PRO A 60 -4.14 16.08 -2.90
N THR A 61 -4.44 15.93 -4.18
CA THR A 61 -3.50 16.22 -5.25
C THR A 61 -2.88 17.59 -4.95
N ALA A 62 -1.63 17.58 -4.47
CA ALA A 62 -0.77 18.75 -4.53
C ALA A 62 -0.47 18.95 -6.02
N LEU A 63 -1.44 19.53 -6.73
CA LEU A 63 -1.23 20.16 -8.02
C LEU A 63 -0.49 21.46 -7.72
N THR A 64 0.84 21.39 -7.80
CA THR A 64 1.72 22.52 -8.11
C THR A 64 2.49 22.17 -9.36
#